data_AF-A0A222WKQ0-F1
#
_entry.id   AF-A0A222WKQ0-F1
#
_cell.length_a   1.000
_cell.length_b   1.000
_cell.length_c   1.000
_cell.angle_alpha   90.00
_cell.angle_beta   90.00
_cell.angle_gamma   90.00
#
_symmetry.space_group_name_H-M   'P 1'
#
loop_
_entity.id
_entity.type
_entity.pdbx_description
1 polymer ?
#
loop_
_entity_poly.entity_id
_entity_poly.type
_entity_poly.pdbx_seq_one_letter_code
_entity_poly.pdbx_strand_id
1 'polypeptide(L)'
;MKKNNTFSIILLTVVAVLALSACGTKPQTNNTTPQGANQPQTQQPQVNPVAEPEVKQGTGVYNGAADPHTVEIEINGEAQSFQLGDGLDKVVAGLEEGDSVSFEYSEKAVEGDTTAKQLILTKIQKTEAATGGKENEGSSQAAGGDKDTGGSSQAADRERSKTQAFELTLEGKKETQTATLAQGEGYSLYVFDPMSLFPDQNRVALAVDDNYYAEITKLPTDFNLDELQKEGKKDLASIGKVQKLDKATVPQALSSSRLFLQASGSKVTQQYIVVENTTGAFIVKVNIPQGEAAEGFESFIYTSLESLQANK
;
A
#
# COMPACT_ATOMS: atom_id res chain seq x y z
N MET A 1 27.94 28.76 -18.14
CA MET A 1 26.96 29.19 -19.17
C MET A 1 25.60 28.69 -18.73
N LYS A 2 24.68 29.63 -18.43
CA LYS A 2 23.33 29.40 -17.93
C LYS A 2 22.41 29.15 -19.13
N LYS A 3 21.57 28.11 -19.11
CA LYS A 3 20.50 27.94 -20.10
C LYS A 3 19.22 27.55 -19.39
N ASN A 4 18.34 28.54 -19.27
CA ASN A 4 16.96 28.41 -18.79
C ASN A 4 16.07 28.23 -20.03
N ASN A 5 15.04 27.39 -19.95
CA ASN A 5 13.87 27.39 -20.85
C ASN A 5 12.66 26.97 -19.99
N THR A 6 11.89 27.89 -19.40
CA THR A 6 10.67 28.55 -19.92
C THR A 6 9.48 27.61 -20.15
N PHE A 7 8.54 27.71 -19.21
CA PHE A 7 7.15 27.26 -19.24
C PHE A 7 6.40 27.74 -20.50
N SER A 8 5.47 26.92 -20.98
CA SER A 8 4.37 27.36 -21.84
C SER A 8 3.06 26.76 -21.34
N ILE A 9 2.26 27.64 -20.75
CA ILE A 9 0.85 27.47 -20.44
C ILE A 9 0.08 27.78 -21.74
N ILE A 10 -0.78 26.86 -22.20
CA ILE A 10 -1.76 27.17 -23.24
C ILE A 10 -3.15 26.94 -22.64
N LEU A 11 -3.76 28.08 -22.29
CA LEU A 11 -5.17 28.29 -22.05
C LEU A 11 -5.85 28.48 -23.42
N LEU A 12 -6.92 27.73 -23.75
CA LEU A 12 -7.84 28.16 -24.80
C LEU A 12 -9.29 27.71 -24.56
N THR A 13 -10.15 28.71 -24.60
CA THR A 13 -11.59 28.78 -24.35
C THR A 13 -12.47 28.30 -25.50
N VAL A 14 -13.56 27.61 -25.13
CA VAL A 14 -14.97 27.70 -25.59
C VAL A 14 -15.27 28.08 -27.05
N VAL A 15 -16.03 27.22 -27.76
CA VAL A 15 -17.12 27.64 -28.67
C VAL A 15 -18.26 26.61 -28.62
N ALA A 16 -19.48 27.09 -28.35
CA ALA A 16 -20.74 26.37 -28.42
C ALA A 16 -21.60 26.95 -29.55
N VAL A 17 -22.17 26.14 -30.47
CA VAL A 17 -23.35 26.49 -31.31
C VAL A 17 -24.12 25.24 -31.81
N LEU A 18 -25.35 25.09 -31.29
CA LEU A 18 -26.68 24.80 -31.90
C LEU A 18 -26.94 23.72 -32.99
N ALA A 19 -27.83 22.79 -32.60
CA ALA A 19 -29.12 22.35 -33.19
C ALA A 19 -29.23 21.84 -34.66
N LEU A 20 -29.98 20.74 -34.85
CA LEU A 20 -31.24 20.69 -35.63
C LEU A 20 -31.97 19.34 -35.48
N SER A 21 -33.28 19.43 -35.27
CA SER A 21 -34.27 18.35 -35.18
C SER A 21 -34.63 17.79 -36.56
N ALA A 22 -34.91 16.48 -36.65
CA ALA A 22 -35.71 15.91 -37.74
C ALA A 22 -36.60 14.75 -37.22
N CYS A 23 -37.90 15.01 -37.16
CA CYS A 23 -38.97 14.01 -37.06
C CYS A 23 -39.73 13.96 -38.38
N GLY A 24 -40.11 12.75 -38.82
CA GLY A 24 -41.07 12.55 -39.90
C GLY A 24 -41.02 11.14 -40.50
N THR A 25 -42.08 10.40 -40.88
CA THR A 25 -43.48 10.19 -40.43
C THR A 25 -44.07 9.11 -41.37
N LYS A 26 -44.50 7.95 -40.82
CA LYS A 26 -45.68 7.09 -41.22
C LYS A 26 -45.79 6.49 -42.66
N PRO A 27 -46.83 5.69 -42.98
CA PRO A 27 -47.22 4.37 -42.43
C PRO A 27 -47.61 3.36 -43.54
N GLN A 28 -48.00 2.12 -43.21
CA GLN A 28 -49.22 1.44 -43.74
C GLN A 28 -49.37 0.04 -43.13
N THR A 29 -50.63 -0.26 -42.83
CA THR A 29 -51.22 -1.41 -42.16
C THR A 29 -51.46 -2.59 -43.12
N ASN A 30 -51.51 -3.83 -42.60
CA ASN A 30 -52.74 -4.64 -42.61
C ASN A 30 -52.57 -6.02 -41.97
N ASN A 31 -53.63 -6.39 -41.23
CA ASN A 31 -53.85 -7.63 -40.48
C ASN A 31 -53.90 -8.90 -41.35
N THR A 32 -53.42 -10.03 -40.82
CA THR A 32 -54.23 -11.28 -40.69
C THR A 32 -53.52 -12.32 -39.81
N THR A 33 -54.23 -12.86 -38.82
CA THR A 33 -53.91 -14.13 -38.12
C THR A 33 -54.78 -15.24 -38.75
N PRO A 34 -54.38 -16.52 -38.75
CA PRO A 34 -54.75 -17.39 -37.61
C PRO A 34 -53.76 -18.53 -37.24
N GLN A 35 -53.66 -18.77 -35.93
CA GLN A 35 -53.76 -20.06 -35.19
C GLN A 35 -52.85 -21.27 -35.54
N GLY A 36 -52.08 -21.72 -34.55
CA GLY A 36 -51.44 -23.04 -34.47
C GLY A 36 -50.67 -23.26 -33.17
N ALA A 37 -50.95 -24.34 -32.45
CA ALA A 37 -50.70 -24.59 -31.03
C ALA A 37 -49.25 -25.01 -30.63
N ASN A 38 -48.81 -24.55 -29.43
CA ASN A 38 -48.31 -25.35 -28.28
C ASN A 38 -47.40 -24.49 -27.36
N GLN A 39 -47.66 -24.54 -26.04
CA GLN A 39 -46.84 -24.04 -24.92
C GLN A 39 -45.38 -24.59 -24.96
N PRO A 40 -44.37 -24.09 -24.18
CA PRO A 40 -44.46 -23.41 -22.87
C PRO A 40 -43.44 -22.27 -22.58
N GLN A 41 -43.50 -21.79 -21.33
CA GLN A 41 -42.48 -21.11 -20.51
C GLN A 41 -42.63 -19.60 -20.27
N THR A 42 -43.15 -19.32 -19.08
CA THR A 42 -42.90 -18.12 -18.27
C THR A 42 -41.41 -17.81 -18.22
N GLN A 43 -40.99 -16.74 -18.89
CA GLN A 43 -39.69 -16.13 -18.63
C GLN A 43 -39.87 -15.18 -17.44
N GLN A 44 -39.35 -15.61 -16.29
CA GLN A 44 -39.00 -14.71 -15.20
C GLN A 44 -38.05 -13.62 -15.74
N PRO A 45 -38.13 -12.37 -15.27
CA PRO A 45 -37.07 -11.41 -15.49
C PRO A 45 -35.75 -12.00 -14.99
N GLN A 46 -34.79 -12.17 -15.90
CA GLN A 46 -33.39 -12.39 -15.53
C GLN A 46 -32.93 -11.16 -14.74
N VAL A 47 -32.88 -11.31 -13.42
CA VAL A 47 -31.95 -10.55 -12.59
C VAL A 47 -30.56 -10.90 -13.11
N ASN A 48 -29.97 -9.99 -13.88
CA ASN A 48 -28.53 -9.96 -14.00
C ASN A 48 -27.97 -9.90 -12.57
N PRO A 49 -26.98 -10.72 -12.20
CA PRO A 49 -26.28 -10.50 -10.96
C PRO A 49 -25.68 -9.10 -11.06
N VAL A 50 -26.21 -8.16 -10.28
CA VAL A 50 -25.51 -6.93 -9.97
C VAL A 50 -24.20 -7.42 -9.37
N ALA A 51 -23.08 -7.16 -10.06
CA ALA A 51 -21.76 -7.42 -9.51
C ALA A 51 -21.73 -6.79 -8.12
N GLU A 52 -21.46 -7.59 -7.09
CA GLU A 52 -21.33 -7.08 -5.75
C GLU A 52 -20.29 -5.95 -5.78
N PRO A 53 -20.61 -4.77 -5.22
CA PRO A 53 -19.69 -3.66 -5.22
C PRO A 53 -18.42 -4.09 -4.50
N GLU A 54 -17.28 -4.02 -5.19
CA GLU A 54 -15.97 -4.32 -4.60
C GLU A 54 -15.72 -3.33 -3.46
N VAL A 55 -15.64 -3.86 -2.24
CA VAL A 55 -15.37 -3.06 -1.04
C VAL A 55 -13.86 -2.87 -0.93
N LYS A 56 -13.42 -1.63 -1.08
CA LYS A 56 -12.05 -1.17 -0.96
C LYS A 56 -11.82 -0.60 0.43
N GLN A 57 -10.59 -0.67 0.93
CA GLN A 57 -10.21 -0.11 2.22
C GLN A 57 -9.29 1.08 2.03
N GLY A 58 -9.33 2.03 2.97
CA GLY A 58 -8.49 3.22 2.95
C GLY A 58 -8.23 3.77 4.36
N THR A 59 -7.22 4.61 4.45
CA THR A 59 -6.88 5.40 5.63
C THR A 59 -6.62 6.84 5.21
N GLY A 60 -6.91 7.79 6.09
CA GLY A 60 -6.71 9.20 5.80
C GLY A 60 -7.00 10.10 6.99
N VAL A 61 -7.02 11.41 6.75
CA VAL A 61 -7.38 12.43 7.73
C VAL A 61 -8.78 12.95 7.41
N TYR A 62 -9.68 12.90 8.37
CA TYR A 62 -11.03 13.42 8.21
C TYR A 62 -11.00 14.95 8.13
N ASN A 63 -11.46 15.52 7.01
CA ASN A 63 -11.44 16.97 6.76
C ASN A 63 -12.79 17.65 6.98
N GLY A 64 -13.84 16.89 7.32
CA GLY A 64 -15.17 17.41 7.63
C GLY A 64 -16.26 16.92 6.69
N ALA A 65 -17.49 17.39 6.92
CA ALA A 65 -18.64 17.11 6.07
C ALA A 65 -18.87 18.27 5.08
N ALA A 66 -18.92 17.96 3.78
CA ALA A 66 -19.26 18.93 2.75
C ALA A 66 -20.77 19.21 2.73
N ASP A 67 -21.58 18.18 3.01
CA ASP A 67 -23.03 18.23 3.15
C ASP A 67 -23.51 17.06 4.05
N PRO A 68 -24.80 16.96 4.43
CA PRO A 68 -25.30 15.90 5.32
C PRO A 68 -25.05 14.46 4.85
N HIS A 69 -24.72 14.24 3.57
CA HIS A 69 -24.49 12.94 2.96
C HIS A 69 -23.08 12.79 2.37
N THR A 70 -22.20 13.79 2.52
CA THR A 70 -20.87 13.79 1.91
C THR A 70 -19.81 14.24 2.89
N VAL A 71 -18.72 13.48 2.99
CA VAL A 71 -17.54 13.81 3.80
C VAL A 71 -16.29 13.90 2.95
N GLU A 72 -15.30 14.64 3.43
CA GLU A 72 -13.98 14.75 2.80
C GLU A 72 -12.94 14.05 3.67
N ILE A 73 -12.11 13.23 3.04
CA ILE A 73 -10.99 12.54 3.68
C ILE A 73 -9.73 12.83 2.86
N GLU A 74 -8.70 13.33 3.51
CA GLU A 74 -7.39 13.51 2.92
C GLU A 74 -6.65 12.18 2.83
N ILE A 75 -6.28 11.79 1.61
CA ILE A 75 -5.53 10.57 1.32
C ILE A 75 -4.32 11.00 0.52
N ASN A 76 -3.12 10.69 1.00
CA ASN A 76 -1.85 11.09 0.36
C ASN A 76 -1.72 12.61 0.11
N GLY A 77 -2.30 13.45 1.00
CA GLY A 77 -2.26 14.90 0.88
C GLY A 77 -3.32 15.50 -0.07
N GLU A 78 -4.19 14.68 -0.66
CA GLU A 78 -5.29 15.12 -1.51
C GLU A 78 -6.64 14.87 -0.83
N ALA A 79 -7.46 15.91 -0.74
CA ALA A 79 -8.81 15.80 -0.20
C ALA A 79 -9.73 15.09 -1.22
N GLN A 80 -10.32 13.98 -0.81
CA GLN A 80 -11.24 13.21 -1.63
C GLN A 80 -12.63 13.12 -0.98
N SER A 81 -13.67 13.38 -1.77
CA SER A 81 -15.05 13.35 -1.29
C SER A 81 -15.66 11.95 -1.36
N PHE A 82 -16.36 11.54 -0.31
CA PHE A 82 -17.08 10.28 -0.23
C PHE A 82 -18.51 10.50 0.22
N GLN A 83 -19.47 9.83 -0.44
CA GLN A 83 -20.84 9.77 0.05
C GLN A 83 -20.94 8.82 1.25
N LEU A 84 -21.76 9.19 2.22
CA LEU A 84 -22.06 8.35 3.38
C LEU A 84 -23.01 7.22 3.00
N GLY A 85 -22.59 5.98 3.27
CA GLY A 85 -23.49 4.83 3.27
C GLY A 85 -24.36 4.79 4.53
N ASP A 86 -25.35 3.91 4.50
CA ASP A 86 -26.40 3.83 5.51
C ASP A 86 -25.84 3.64 6.93
N GLY A 87 -26.28 4.50 7.86
CA GLY A 87 -26.00 4.35 9.30
C GLY A 87 -24.66 4.92 9.77
N LEU A 88 -23.89 5.57 8.89
CA LEU A 88 -22.61 6.19 9.26
C LEU A 88 -22.74 7.59 9.89
N ASP A 89 -23.92 8.22 9.81
CA ASP A 89 -24.16 9.59 10.30
C ASP A 89 -23.73 9.78 11.76
N LYS A 90 -24.00 8.79 12.61
CA LYS A 90 -23.65 8.83 14.04
C LYS A 90 -22.15 8.69 14.28
N VAL A 91 -21.46 7.94 13.43
CA VAL A 91 -20.01 7.73 13.57
C VAL A 91 -19.30 9.00 13.13
N VAL A 92 -19.72 9.57 12.00
CA VAL A 92 -19.20 10.83 11.46
C VAL A 92 -19.46 12.02 12.39
N ALA A 93 -20.64 12.08 13.03
CA ALA A 93 -20.94 13.12 14.02
C ALA A 93 -20.00 13.08 15.26
N GLY A 94 -19.31 11.96 15.49
CA GLY A 94 -18.31 11.81 16.54
C GLY A 94 -16.87 12.05 16.09
N LEU A 95 -16.65 12.39 14.81
CA LEU A 95 -15.34 12.73 14.25
C LEU A 95 -15.13 14.25 14.27
N GLU A 96 -13.91 14.66 14.59
CA GLU A 96 -13.44 16.04 14.51
C GLU A 96 -12.50 16.19 13.30
N GLU A 97 -12.50 17.36 12.66
CA GLU A 97 -11.53 17.64 11.58
C GLU A 97 -10.10 17.44 12.09
N GLY A 98 -9.27 16.77 11.28
CA GLY A 98 -7.93 16.35 11.66
C GLY A 98 -7.86 14.95 12.29
N ASP A 99 -9.00 14.32 12.60
CA ASP A 99 -9.01 12.95 13.09
C ASP A 99 -8.49 11.98 12.04
N SER A 100 -7.52 11.15 12.40
CA SER A 100 -7.13 10.03 11.57
C SER A 100 -8.26 9.01 11.51
N VAL A 101 -8.61 8.55 10.32
CA VAL A 101 -9.69 7.58 10.10
C VAL A 101 -9.22 6.39 9.26
N SER A 102 -9.81 5.23 9.56
CA SER A 102 -9.78 4.06 8.67
C SER A 102 -11.20 3.83 8.16
N PHE A 103 -11.34 3.48 6.89
CA PHE A 103 -12.65 3.40 6.24
C PHE A 103 -12.68 2.34 5.15
N GLU A 104 -13.89 1.87 4.85
CA GLU A 104 -14.20 0.98 3.74
C GLU A 104 -15.12 1.74 2.78
N TYR A 105 -14.95 1.57 1.48
CA TYR A 105 -15.77 2.24 0.48
C TYR A 105 -15.99 1.37 -0.75
N SER A 106 -17.04 1.67 -1.49
CA SER A 106 -17.31 1.09 -2.81
C SER A 106 -17.36 2.18 -3.88
N GLU A 107 -17.11 1.78 -5.12
CA GLU A 107 -17.21 2.66 -6.28
C GLU A 107 -18.50 2.36 -7.06
N LYS A 108 -19.31 3.37 -7.32
CA LYS A 108 -20.50 3.28 -8.15
C LYS A 108 -20.34 4.18 -9.37
N ALA A 109 -20.49 3.62 -10.57
CA ALA A 109 -20.48 4.43 -11.79
C ALA A 109 -21.62 5.47 -11.76
N VAL A 110 -21.34 6.68 -12.25
CA VAL A 110 -22.33 7.75 -12.34
C VAL A 110 -23.22 7.51 -13.57
N GLU A 111 -24.53 7.59 -13.42
CA GLU A 111 -25.45 7.37 -14.54
C GLU A 111 -25.25 8.45 -15.62
N GLY A 112 -24.99 8.03 -16.85
CA GLY A 112 -24.72 8.92 -17.98
C GLY A 112 -23.24 9.30 -18.18
N ASP A 113 -22.34 8.87 -17.29
CA ASP A 113 -20.89 9.05 -17.44
C ASP A 113 -20.13 7.76 -17.09
N THR A 114 -19.54 7.11 -18.09
CA THR A 114 -18.82 5.84 -17.91
C THR A 114 -17.45 5.99 -17.27
N THR A 115 -16.93 7.20 -17.10
CA THR A 115 -15.60 7.46 -16.51
C THR A 115 -15.69 8.01 -15.09
N ALA A 116 -16.78 8.70 -14.76
CA ALA A 116 -17.01 9.19 -13.40
C ALA A 116 -17.47 8.08 -12.45
N LYS A 117 -16.86 8.04 -11.26
CA LYS A 117 -17.22 7.10 -10.19
C LYS A 117 -17.55 7.88 -8.91
N GLN A 118 -18.66 7.52 -8.31
CA GLN A 118 -19.03 7.94 -6.97
C GLN A 118 -18.39 7.01 -5.96
N LEU A 119 -17.67 7.58 -4.99
CA LEU A 119 -17.14 6.84 -3.85
C LEU A 119 -18.18 6.86 -2.72
N ILE A 120 -18.49 5.69 -2.17
CA ILE A 120 -19.52 5.52 -1.13
C ILE A 120 -18.88 4.80 0.05
N LEU A 121 -18.78 5.46 1.21
CA LEU A 121 -18.32 4.85 2.44
C LEU A 121 -19.30 3.77 2.91
N THR A 122 -18.78 2.58 3.16
CA THR A 122 -19.53 1.49 3.81
C THR A 122 -19.17 1.37 5.30
N LYS A 123 -18.02 1.94 5.69
CA LYS A 123 -17.57 2.00 7.08
C LYS A 123 -16.59 3.15 7.26
N ILE A 124 -16.61 3.79 8.41
CA ILE A 124 -15.59 4.75 8.85
C ILE A 124 -15.43 4.63 10.36
N GLN A 125 -14.22 4.80 10.86
CA GLN A 125 -13.97 4.82 12.30
C GLN A 125 -12.78 5.71 12.61
N LYS A 126 -12.87 6.46 13.72
CA LYS A 126 -11.75 7.20 14.30
C LYS A 126 -10.65 6.20 14.63
N THR A 127 -9.45 6.53 14.24
CA THR A 127 -8.22 5.90 14.69
C THR A 127 -7.53 6.89 15.61
N GLU A 128 -7.03 6.43 16.75
CA GLU A 128 -6.37 7.33 17.70
C GLU A 128 -5.09 7.88 17.06
N ALA A 129 -5.09 9.17 16.75
CA ALA A 129 -3.91 9.89 16.31
C ALA A 129 -2.94 10.05 17.50
N ALA A 130 -1.65 9.81 17.25
CA ALA A 130 -0.58 10.17 18.16
C ALA A 130 -0.59 11.70 18.36
N THR A 131 -0.75 12.13 19.61
CA THR A 131 -0.84 13.53 20.03
C THR A 131 0.28 14.38 19.42
N GLY A 132 -0.07 15.22 18.44
CA GLY A 132 0.75 16.33 18.00
C GLY A 132 0.90 17.34 19.13
N GLY A 133 2.11 17.44 19.69
CA GLY A 133 2.47 18.50 20.61
C GLY A 133 2.43 19.83 19.87
N LYS A 134 1.53 20.73 20.29
CA LYS A 134 1.53 22.13 19.88
C LYS A 134 2.89 22.76 20.20
N GLU A 135 3.41 23.44 19.20
CA GLU A 135 4.54 24.34 19.26
C GLU A 135 4.33 25.35 20.41
N ASN A 136 5.35 25.51 21.25
CA ASN A 136 5.54 26.75 21.99
C ASN A 136 7.01 27.14 21.86
N GLU A 137 7.22 28.24 21.13
CA GLU A 137 8.49 28.94 21.03
C GLU A 137 8.98 29.35 22.43
N GLY A 138 10.25 29.07 22.72
CA GLY A 138 10.87 29.42 23.99
C GLY A 138 12.35 29.10 24.00
N SER A 139 13.14 30.01 23.44
CA SER A 139 14.61 30.04 23.48
C SER A 139 15.21 29.80 24.87
N SER A 140 16.22 28.92 24.98
CA SER A 140 17.57 29.26 25.51
C SER A 140 18.44 28.01 25.79
N GLN A 141 19.49 27.87 24.98
CA GLN A 141 20.90 27.79 25.38
C GLN A 141 21.38 26.76 26.43
N ALA A 142 22.19 25.82 25.92
CA ALA A 142 23.43 25.24 26.46
C ALA A 142 23.41 24.39 27.75
N ALA A 143 23.83 23.13 27.65
CA ALA A 143 25.17 22.63 28.06
C ALA A 143 25.18 21.10 28.10
N GLY A 144 26.32 20.50 27.74
CA GLY A 144 26.50 19.07 27.49
C GLY A 144 26.51 18.15 28.70
N GLY A 145 26.54 16.85 28.39
CA GLY A 145 26.74 15.75 29.33
C GLY A 145 26.84 14.42 28.58
N ASP A 146 28.05 13.87 28.58
CA ASP A 146 28.46 12.56 28.06
C ASP A 146 27.87 11.38 28.88
N LYS A 147 27.91 10.21 28.25
CA LYS A 147 27.78 8.83 28.76
C LYS A 147 26.41 8.15 28.90
N ASP A 148 26.31 7.15 28.02
CA ASP A 148 26.06 5.73 28.31
C ASP A 148 24.63 5.37 28.70
N THR A 149 23.98 4.58 27.84
CA THR A 149 23.67 3.19 28.20
C THR A 149 23.05 2.46 27.02
N GLY A 150 23.52 1.24 26.80
CA GLY A 150 23.20 0.38 25.68
C GLY A 150 21.71 0.24 25.38
N GLY A 151 21.43 0.13 24.08
CA GLY A 151 20.17 -0.33 23.54
C GLY A 151 19.85 -1.68 24.16
N SER A 152 18.99 -1.63 25.17
CA SER A 152 18.51 -2.75 25.94
C SER A 152 17.73 -3.66 25.00
N SER A 153 18.33 -4.82 24.76
CA SER A 153 17.64 -6.08 24.51
C SER A 153 16.68 -6.37 25.66
N GLN A 154 15.49 -5.76 25.64
CA GLN A 154 14.40 -6.13 26.54
C GLN A 154 13.03 -5.74 25.99
N ALA A 155 12.39 -6.66 25.26
CA ALA A 155 10.93 -6.82 25.26
C ALA A 155 10.53 -8.03 24.41
N ALA A 156 10.79 -9.24 24.92
CA ALA A 156 9.82 -10.30 24.69
C ALA A 156 8.60 -9.91 25.52
N ASP A 157 7.45 -9.70 24.88
CA ASP A 157 6.13 -9.48 25.47
C ASP A 157 5.61 -8.04 25.65
N ARG A 158 6.05 -7.09 24.82
CA ARG A 158 5.23 -5.89 24.56
C ARG A 158 4.47 -6.07 23.25
N GLU A 159 3.15 -5.90 23.30
CA GLU A 159 2.34 -5.77 22.09
C GLU A 159 2.93 -4.67 21.22
N ARG A 160 3.26 -5.02 19.96
CA ARG A 160 3.97 -4.12 19.06
C ARG A 160 3.06 -2.92 18.73
N SER A 161 3.63 -1.72 18.73
CA SER A 161 2.92 -0.51 18.31
C SER A 161 2.38 -0.67 16.89
N LYS A 162 1.20 -0.11 16.61
CA LYS A 162 0.60 -0.15 15.26
C LYS A 162 1.46 0.56 14.21
N THR A 163 2.18 1.60 14.61
CA THR A 163 3.13 2.31 13.76
C THR A 163 4.44 2.54 14.52
N GLN A 164 5.51 2.72 13.76
CA GLN A 164 6.83 3.06 14.31
C GLN A 164 7.60 3.92 13.32
N ALA A 165 8.31 4.93 13.83
CA ALA A 165 9.19 5.77 13.05
C ALA A 165 10.58 5.13 12.92
N PHE A 166 11.17 5.24 11.73
CA PHE A 166 12.49 4.74 11.39
C PHE A 166 13.29 5.85 10.71
N GLU A 167 14.60 5.91 10.99
CA GLU A 167 15.52 6.75 10.22
C GLU A 167 16.07 5.90 9.06
N LEU A 168 15.81 6.33 7.82
CA LEU A 168 16.31 5.68 6.60
C LEU A 168 17.28 6.60 5.90
N THR A 169 18.13 6.01 5.06
CA THR A 169 18.94 6.77 4.09
C THR A 169 18.29 6.63 2.72
N LEU A 170 17.70 7.70 2.20
CA LEU A 170 17.07 7.79 0.89
C LEU A 170 17.86 8.77 0.03
N GLU A 171 18.32 8.35 -1.15
CA GLU A 171 19.12 9.19 -2.07
C GLU A 171 20.35 9.84 -1.38
N GLY A 172 20.95 9.12 -0.44
CA GLY A 172 22.09 9.59 0.36
C GLY A 172 21.75 10.58 1.48
N LYS A 173 20.47 10.85 1.77
CA LYS A 173 20.02 11.70 2.88
C LYS A 173 19.31 10.90 3.95
N LYS A 174 19.49 11.30 5.22
CA LYS A 174 18.75 10.72 6.34
C LYS A 174 17.36 11.33 6.42
N GLU A 175 16.35 10.48 6.45
CA GLU A 175 14.94 10.87 6.53
C GLU A 175 14.20 9.98 7.53
N THR A 176 13.30 10.57 8.29
CA THR A 176 12.41 9.83 9.19
C THR A 176 11.17 9.41 8.42
N GLN A 177 10.90 8.12 8.33
CA GLN A 177 9.68 7.57 7.74
C GLN A 177 8.92 6.75 8.77
N THR A 178 7.60 6.78 8.68
CA THR A 178 6.74 5.94 9.53
C THR A 178 6.40 4.66 8.77
N ALA A 179 6.37 3.55 9.47
CA ALA A 179 5.90 2.28 8.94
C ALA A 179 4.82 1.69 9.84
N THR A 180 3.92 0.92 9.23
CA THR A 180 2.76 0.32 9.88
C THR A 180 3.02 -1.16 10.14
N LEU A 181 2.67 -1.64 11.33
CA LEU A 181 2.78 -3.04 11.69
C LEU A 181 1.80 -3.86 10.85
N ALA A 182 2.33 -4.76 10.04
CA ALA A 182 1.57 -5.70 9.23
C ALA A 182 1.81 -7.14 9.71
N GLN A 183 0.80 -7.99 9.52
CA GLN A 183 0.78 -9.39 9.94
C GLN A 183 0.78 -10.29 8.71
N GLY A 184 1.77 -11.16 8.60
CA GLY A 184 1.83 -12.24 7.61
C GLY A 184 1.55 -13.60 8.26
N GLU A 185 1.75 -14.68 7.52
CA GLU A 185 1.53 -16.03 8.07
C GLU A 185 2.66 -16.42 9.03
N GLY A 186 2.40 -16.31 10.33
CA GLY A 186 3.35 -16.70 11.38
C GLY A 186 4.45 -15.67 11.66
N TYR A 187 4.34 -14.46 11.11
CA TYR A 187 5.25 -13.35 11.36
C TYR A 187 4.55 -11.98 11.33
N SER A 188 5.25 -10.97 11.84
CA SER A 188 4.89 -9.56 11.74
C SER A 188 6.11 -8.72 11.39
N LEU A 189 5.89 -7.60 10.72
CA LEU A 189 6.92 -6.60 10.41
C LEU A 189 6.30 -5.23 10.22
N TYR A 190 7.11 -4.17 10.28
CA TYR A 190 6.67 -2.84 9.89
C TYR A 190 6.86 -2.65 8.37
N VAL A 191 5.81 -2.23 7.68
CA VAL A 191 5.76 -1.99 6.22
C VAL A 191 5.57 -0.50 5.98
N PHE A 192 6.42 0.08 5.14
CA PHE A 192 6.37 1.50 4.77
C PHE A 192 5.33 1.75 3.67
N ASP A 193 4.77 2.95 3.64
CA ASP A 193 3.68 3.36 2.74
C ASP A 193 3.91 3.05 1.24
N PRO A 194 5.13 3.15 0.67
CA PRO A 194 5.38 2.76 -0.72
C PRO A 194 5.25 1.25 -1.00
N MET A 195 5.14 0.43 0.05
CA MET A 195 5.04 -1.03 -0.01
C MET A 195 3.71 -1.55 0.55
N SER A 196 3.34 -2.75 0.13
CA SER A 196 2.19 -3.48 0.66
C SER A 196 2.60 -4.92 1.01
N LEU A 197 2.03 -5.43 2.10
CA LEU A 197 2.10 -6.85 2.43
C LEU A 197 0.95 -7.58 1.72
N PHE A 198 1.28 -8.69 1.07
CA PHE A 198 0.38 -9.68 0.49
C PHE A 198 0.49 -10.95 1.34
N PRO A 199 -0.32 -11.11 2.41
CA PRO A 199 -0.17 -12.19 3.38
C PRO A 199 -0.28 -13.57 2.75
N ASP A 200 -1.24 -13.75 1.83
CA ASP A 200 -1.49 -15.03 1.14
C ASP A 200 -0.32 -15.49 0.25
N GLN A 201 0.60 -14.57 -0.07
CA GLN A 201 1.81 -14.83 -0.85
C GLN A 201 3.08 -14.80 0.01
N ASN A 202 2.93 -14.49 1.31
CA ASN A 202 4.03 -14.19 2.21
C ASN A 202 5.02 -13.17 1.60
N ARG A 203 4.49 -12.14 0.94
CA ARG A 203 5.27 -11.22 0.09
C ARG A 203 5.04 -9.77 0.49
N VAL A 204 6.11 -8.98 0.60
CA VAL A 204 6.03 -7.52 0.63
C VAL A 204 6.56 -6.98 -0.69
N ALA A 205 5.82 -6.10 -1.36
CA ALA A 205 6.23 -5.52 -2.63
C ALA A 205 5.95 -4.02 -2.69
N LEU A 206 6.62 -3.30 -3.59
CA LEU A 206 6.22 -1.91 -3.90
C LEU A 206 4.79 -1.90 -4.45
N ALA A 207 4.00 -0.90 -4.03
CA ALA A 207 2.65 -0.71 -4.54
C ALA A 207 2.61 -0.27 -6.02
N VAL A 208 3.64 0.46 -6.46
CA VAL A 208 3.75 1.00 -7.82
C VAL A 208 4.34 0.02 -8.83
N ASP A 209 5.10 -0.99 -8.36
CA ASP A 209 5.67 -2.05 -9.20
C ASP A 209 5.93 -3.30 -8.34
N ASP A 210 5.04 -4.28 -8.43
CA ASP A 210 5.08 -5.50 -7.65
C ASP A 210 6.22 -6.46 -8.04
N ASN A 211 7.02 -6.12 -9.07
CA ASN A 211 8.25 -6.83 -9.40
C ASN A 211 9.38 -6.50 -8.41
N TYR A 212 9.28 -5.42 -7.64
CA TYR A 212 10.17 -5.15 -6.50
C TYR A 212 9.55 -5.76 -5.25
N TYR A 213 10.06 -6.91 -4.81
CA TYR A 213 9.45 -7.63 -3.71
C TYR A 213 10.43 -8.44 -2.86
N ALA A 214 9.98 -8.80 -1.66
CA ALA A 214 10.58 -9.81 -0.81
C ALA A 214 9.54 -10.86 -0.42
N GLU A 215 9.84 -12.13 -0.68
CA GLU A 215 9.11 -13.28 -0.15
C GLU A 215 9.74 -13.73 1.16
N ILE A 216 8.91 -14.01 2.16
CA ILE A 216 9.32 -14.31 3.52
C ILE A 216 8.87 -15.72 3.87
N THR A 217 9.75 -16.52 4.46
CA THR A 217 9.42 -17.88 4.92
C THR A 217 10.00 -18.09 6.31
N LYS A 218 9.15 -18.39 7.28
CA LYS A 218 9.58 -18.73 8.65
C LYS A 218 10.35 -20.05 8.64
N LEU A 219 11.51 -20.05 9.29
CA LEU A 219 12.35 -21.23 9.46
C LEU A 219 11.98 -21.98 10.75
N PRO A 220 12.18 -23.32 10.78
CA PRO A 220 12.14 -24.08 12.02
C PRO A 220 13.34 -23.72 12.91
N THR A 221 13.25 -23.96 14.22
CA THR A 221 14.30 -23.56 15.19
C THR A 221 15.63 -24.31 15.04
N ASP A 222 15.62 -25.47 14.39
CA ASP A 222 16.76 -26.35 14.16
C ASP A 222 17.32 -26.27 12.73
N PHE A 223 17.02 -25.17 12.02
CA PHE A 223 17.49 -24.94 10.65
C PHE A 223 19.02 -25.04 10.54
N ASN A 224 19.51 -25.50 9.38
CA ASN A 224 20.93 -25.61 9.08
C ASN A 224 21.40 -24.53 8.11
N LEU A 225 22.19 -23.58 8.59
CA LEU A 225 22.67 -22.45 7.79
C LEU A 225 23.52 -22.87 6.57
N ASP A 226 24.28 -23.96 6.67
CA ASP A 226 25.09 -24.46 5.56
C ASP A 226 24.23 -25.08 4.45
N GLU A 227 23.11 -25.72 4.82
CA GLU A 227 22.12 -26.23 3.87
C GLU A 227 21.40 -25.07 3.19
N LEU A 228 20.93 -24.08 3.95
CA LEU A 228 20.31 -22.87 3.40
C LEU A 228 21.26 -22.11 2.47
N GLN A 229 22.56 -22.09 2.76
CA GLN A 229 23.55 -21.50 1.87
C GLN A 229 23.69 -22.28 0.56
N LYS A 230 23.62 -23.62 0.59
CA LYS A 230 23.65 -24.44 -0.63
C LYS A 230 22.37 -24.24 -1.45
N GLU A 231 21.21 -24.18 -0.79
CA GLU A 231 19.92 -23.90 -1.39
C GLU A 231 19.93 -22.53 -2.08
N GLY A 232 20.26 -21.45 -1.36
CA GLY A 232 20.29 -20.11 -1.94
C GLY A 232 21.28 -19.96 -3.10
N LYS A 233 22.42 -20.66 -3.06
CA LYS A 233 23.35 -20.71 -4.20
C LYS A 233 22.73 -21.39 -5.42
N LYS A 234 21.93 -22.43 -5.23
CA LYS A 234 21.22 -23.13 -6.30
C LYS A 234 20.11 -22.25 -6.89
N ASP A 235 19.32 -21.61 -6.03
CA ASP A 235 18.22 -20.73 -6.44
C ASP A 235 18.73 -19.57 -7.30
N LEU A 236 19.84 -18.95 -6.87
CA LEU A 236 20.41 -17.77 -7.53
C LEU A 236 21.28 -18.10 -8.76
N ALA A 237 21.60 -19.38 -9.01
CA ALA A 237 22.56 -19.78 -10.04
C ALA A 237 22.14 -19.37 -11.46
N SER A 238 20.83 -19.27 -11.72
CA SER A 238 20.28 -18.87 -13.03
C SER A 238 20.37 -17.37 -13.30
N ILE A 239 20.54 -16.55 -12.27
CA ILE A 239 20.58 -15.09 -12.38
C ILE A 239 21.99 -14.59 -12.72
N GLY A 240 23.01 -15.19 -12.11
CA GLY A 240 24.40 -14.81 -12.33
C GLY A 240 25.36 -15.45 -11.33
N LYS A 241 26.56 -14.89 -11.24
CA LYS A 241 27.56 -15.35 -10.26
C LYS A 241 27.10 -15.01 -8.85
N VAL A 242 26.81 -16.04 -8.05
CA VAL A 242 26.42 -15.88 -6.66
C VAL A 242 27.59 -15.39 -5.82
N GLN A 243 27.36 -14.31 -5.08
CA GLN A 243 28.25 -13.72 -4.11
C GLN A 243 27.65 -13.88 -2.72
N LYS A 244 28.47 -14.31 -1.76
CA LYS A 244 28.13 -14.23 -0.34
C LYS A 244 28.69 -12.92 0.18
N LEU A 245 27.85 -12.07 0.75
CA LEU A 245 28.28 -10.81 1.33
C LEU A 245 28.84 -11.08 2.74
N ASP A 246 29.94 -10.39 3.03
CA ASP A 246 30.54 -10.37 4.36
C ASP A 246 29.78 -9.38 5.24
N LYS A 247 29.85 -9.54 6.57
CA LYS A 247 29.12 -8.67 7.51
C LYS A 247 29.43 -7.17 7.33
N ALA A 248 30.64 -6.81 6.90
CA ALA A 248 31.02 -5.42 6.63
C ALA A 248 30.39 -4.83 5.35
N THR A 249 29.88 -5.69 4.46
CA THR A 249 29.28 -5.32 3.18
C THR A 249 27.75 -5.48 3.16
N VAL A 250 27.19 -6.22 4.12
CA VAL A 250 25.75 -6.29 4.32
C VAL A 250 25.22 -4.87 4.63
N PRO A 251 24.11 -4.44 4.02
CA PRO A 251 23.50 -3.15 4.33
C PRO A 251 23.28 -2.97 5.83
N GLN A 252 23.65 -1.82 6.38
CA GLN A 252 23.55 -1.54 7.81
C GLN A 252 22.11 -1.70 8.33
N ALA A 253 21.12 -1.38 7.48
CA ALA A 253 19.71 -1.54 7.79
C ALA A 253 19.30 -3.00 8.07
N LEU A 254 20.11 -4.00 7.68
CA LEU A 254 19.81 -5.43 7.83
C LEU A 254 20.88 -6.16 8.66
N SER A 255 21.17 -5.62 9.84
CA SER A 255 22.26 -6.08 10.70
C SER A 255 22.06 -7.48 11.29
N SER A 256 20.80 -7.94 11.36
CA SER A 256 20.40 -9.26 11.86
C SER A 256 20.61 -10.40 10.86
N SER A 257 21.13 -10.11 9.66
CA SER A 257 21.41 -11.13 8.65
C SER A 257 22.50 -12.12 9.11
N ARG A 258 22.17 -13.42 9.06
CA ARG A 258 23.09 -14.54 9.29
C ARG A 258 23.74 -15.02 8.00
N LEU A 259 23.05 -14.84 6.88
CA LEU A 259 23.49 -15.18 5.55
C LEU A 259 22.91 -14.14 4.58
N PHE A 260 23.74 -13.62 3.69
CA PHE A 260 23.31 -12.76 2.61
C PHE A 260 23.99 -13.25 1.33
N LEU A 261 23.19 -13.83 0.43
CA LEU A 261 23.62 -14.22 -0.90
C LEU A 261 22.99 -13.28 -1.92
N GLN A 262 23.75 -12.89 -2.93
CA GLN A 262 23.27 -12.05 -4.02
C GLN A 262 23.78 -12.58 -5.35
N ALA A 263 22.93 -12.56 -6.37
CA ALA A 263 23.34 -12.69 -7.75
C ALA A 263 22.71 -11.55 -8.57
N SER A 264 23.51 -10.90 -9.39
CA SER A 264 23.07 -9.82 -10.27
C SER A 264 23.25 -10.24 -11.72
N GLY A 265 22.15 -10.19 -12.47
CA GLY A 265 22.11 -10.34 -13.93
C GLY A 265 21.97 -8.97 -14.61
N SER A 266 21.72 -8.97 -15.92
CA SER A 266 21.56 -7.72 -16.69
C SER A 266 20.25 -6.98 -16.45
N LYS A 267 19.23 -7.67 -15.92
CA LYS A 267 17.87 -7.12 -15.72
C LYS A 267 17.41 -7.09 -14.27
N VAL A 268 18.00 -7.93 -13.42
CA VAL A 268 17.51 -8.15 -12.06
C VAL A 268 18.67 -8.55 -11.16
N THR A 269 18.62 -8.07 -9.93
CA THR A 269 19.37 -8.62 -8.81
C THR A 269 18.41 -9.45 -7.97
N GLN A 270 18.79 -10.68 -7.65
CA GLN A 270 18.08 -11.51 -6.69
C GLN A 270 18.97 -11.80 -5.49
N GLN A 271 18.34 -11.88 -4.32
CA GLN A 271 19.01 -12.13 -3.05
C GLN A 271 18.32 -13.25 -2.30
N TYR A 272 19.13 -14.01 -1.56
CA TYR A 272 18.68 -15.02 -0.63
C TYR A 272 19.30 -14.69 0.73
N ILE A 273 18.45 -14.30 1.67
CA ILE A 273 18.87 -13.76 2.96
C ILE A 273 18.30 -14.63 4.07
N VAL A 274 19.11 -14.91 5.09
CA VAL A 274 18.62 -15.47 6.35
C VAL A 274 18.67 -14.38 7.40
N VAL A 275 17.50 -13.99 7.90
CA VAL A 275 17.32 -13.03 9.00
C VAL A 275 17.03 -13.83 10.26
N GLU A 276 17.75 -13.55 11.36
CA GLU A 276 17.50 -14.21 12.63
C GLU A 276 17.53 -13.21 13.77
N ASN A 277 16.50 -13.26 14.61
CA ASN A 277 16.39 -12.44 15.81
C ASN A 277 15.84 -13.28 16.97
N THR A 278 15.60 -12.64 18.11
CA THR A 278 15.18 -13.31 19.35
C THR A 278 13.85 -14.03 19.26
N THR A 279 13.02 -13.74 18.26
CA THR A 279 11.71 -14.36 18.08
C THR A 279 11.72 -15.53 17.08
N GLY A 280 12.70 -15.56 16.16
CA GLY A 280 12.81 -16.63 15.17
C GLY A 280 13.75 -16.29 14.02
N ALA A 281 13.81 -17.22 13.06
CA ALA A 281 14.59 -17.09 11.83
C ALA A 281 13.69 -17.14 10.60
N PHE A 282 14.11 -16.48 9.53
CA PHE A 282 13.38 -16.35 8.27
C PHE A 282 14.33 -16.50 7.08
N ILE A 283 13.88 -17.20 6.04
CA ILE A 283 14.41 -17.02 4.68
C ILE A 283 13.68 -15.83 4.08
N VAL A 284 14.43 -14.96 3.43
CA VAL A 284 13.90 -13.86 2.63
C VAL A 284 14.49 -13.93 1.23
N LYS A 285 13.63 -14.04 0.22
CA LYS A 285 14.03 -14.01 -1.20
C LYS A 285 13.63 -12.66 -1.78
N VAL A 286 14.60 -11.82 -2.11
CA VAL A 286 14.36 -10.45 -2.61
C VAL A 286 14.59 -10.41 -4.11
N ASN A 287 13.68 -9.77 -4.84
CA ASN A 287 13.77 -9.54 -6.28
C ASN A 287 13.81 -8.04 -6.55
N ILE A 288 14.88 -7.59 -7.21
CA ILE A 288 15.15 -6.17 -7.45
C ILE A 288 15.44 -5.98 -8.95
N PRO A 289 14.42 -5.63 -9.76
CA PRO A 289 14.63 -5.22 -11.13
C PRO A 289 15.60 -4.02 -11.22
N GLN A 290 16.36 -3.96 -12.31
CA GLN A 290 17.20 -2.80 -12.61
C GLN A 290 16.30 -1.60 -12.92
N GLY A 291 16.47 -0.49 -12.20
CA GLY A 291 15.66 0.71 -12.39
C GLY A 291 15.87 1.74 -11.27
N GLU A 292 15.28 2.92 -11.45
CA GLU A 292 15.40 4.03 -10.50
C GLU A 292 14.85 3.68 -9.11
N ALA A 293 13.79 2.87 -9.04
CA ALA A 293 13.16 2.46 -7.79
C ALA A 293 14.03 1.53 -6.92
N ALA A 294 15.13 0.98 -7.45
CA ALA A 294 15.94 -0.01 -6.75
C ALA A 294 16.54 0.53 -5.44
N GLU A 295 17.13 1.74 -5.44
CA GLU A 295 17.76 2.31 -4.23
C GLU A 295 16.72 2.59 -3.14
N GLY A 296 15.60 3.22 -3.52
CA GLY A 296 14.50 3.47 -2.59
C GLY A 296 13.91 2.19 -2.03
N PHE A 297 13.66 1.19 -2.89
CA PHE A 297 13.15 -0.11 -2.49
C PHE A 297 14.07 -0.81 -1.48
N GLU A 298 15.38 -0.84 -1.76
CA GLU A 298 16.38 -1.45 -0.87
C GLU A 298 16.33 -0.85 0.54
N SER A 299 16.30 0.49 0.65
CA SER A 299 16.21 1.16 1.94
C SER A 299 14.96 0.79 2.72
N PHE A 300 13.78 0.79 2.07
CA PHE A 300 12.53 0.41 2.71
C PHE A 300 12.50 -1.07 3.10
N ILE A 301 12.82 -1.97 2.15
CA ILE A 301 12.65 -3.40 2.37
C ILE A 301 13.63 -3.92 3.42
N TYR A 302 14.90 -3.51 3.40
CA TYR A 302 15.86 -3.96 4.41
C TYR A 302 15.48 -3.50 5.82
N THR A 303 15.00 -2.26 5.96
CA THR A 303 14.51 -1.75 7.24
C THR A 303 13.28 -2.51 7.73
N SER A 304 12.34 -2.83 6.82
CA SER A 304 11.18 -3.67 7.13
C SER A 304 11.60 -5.08 7.59
N LEU A 305 12.56 -5.71 6.90
CA LEU A 305 13.04 -7.06 7.22
C LEU A 305 13.77 -7.11 8.57
N GLU A 306 14.52 -6.07 8.94
CA GLU A 306 15.15 -5.99 10.27
C GLU A 306 14.12 -5.94 11.40
N SER A 307 12.90 -5.50 11.10
CA SER A 307 11.80 -5.46 12.05
C SER A 307 10.98 -6.77 12.14
N LEU A 308 11.35 -7.81 11.39
CA LEU A 308 10.65 -9.09 11.41
C LEU A 308 10.58 -9.66 12.82
N GLN A 309 9.41 -10.16 13.21
CA GLN A 309 9.26 -11.01 14.38
C GLN A 309 8.37 -12.19 14.08
N ALA A 310 8.69 -13.35 14.64
CA ALA A 310 7.82 -14.50 14.59
C ALA A 310 6.61 -14.27 15.49
N ASN A 311 5.43 -14.59 14.99
CA ASN A 311 4.23 -14.61 15.82
C ASN A 311 4.34 -15.78 16.81
N LYS A 312 3.80 -15.55 18.01
CA LYS A 312 3.70 -16.55 19.08
C LYS A 312 2.72 -17.66 18.72
#